data_AF-A0A8T3BIB7-F1
#
_entry.id   AF-A0A8T3BIB7-F1
#
_cell.length_a   1.000
_cell.length_b   1.000
_cell.length_c   1.000
_cell.angle_alpha   90.00
_cell.angle_beta   90.00
_cell.angle_gamma   90.00
#
_symmetry.space_group_name_H-M   'P 1'
#
loop_
_entity.id
_entity.type
_entity.pdbx_description
1 polymer ?
#
loop_
_entity_poly.entity_id
_entity_poly.type
_entity_poly.pdbx_seq_one_letter_code
_entity_poly.pdbx_strand_id
1 'polypeptide(L)'
;MLPFPNDIFTRKLLTVPSLPPYPLPSPREAHLWCIVPDEVKCGSLLNQYLKILSPCERQAVFGLNGAKLQKGALLARTLVRTTLSRYTQSKIKPQSLRFSKNTYGKPQVVWQHEEGWIPPCLHFNISHSSSLVACAVTVDLQVGIDVEDKQRKLKHDVLSFARRFFSPNEVEFLHGTSDPLIQQQEFVKLWTLKEAYVKALGRGFSAAPFRNFTVRHQASRIAVEVHSDSENLTENWQFALLELPTHYASICVEKAGEKEGDGNDSLKLKVWRTIPFVEDECISETDVV
;
A
#
# COMPACT_ATOMS: atom_id res chain seq x y z
N MET A 1 -11.50 -11.34 -26.13
CA MET A 1 -10.63 -11.05 -24.97
C MET A 1 -9.74 -12.28 -24.78
N LEU A 2 -8.45 -12.20 -25.09
CA LEU A 2 -7.57 -13.39 -25.09
C LEU A 2 -6.91 -13.55 -23.70
N PRO A 3 -6.86 -14.77 -23.15
CA PRO A 3 -6.19 -15.07 -21.88
C PRO A 3 -4.67 -14.88 -21.98
N PHE A 4 -3.98 -14.82 -20.84
CA PHE A 4 -2.52 -14.86 -20.84
C PHE A 4 -2.05 -16.20 -21.42
N PRO A 5 -1.01 -16.24 -22.28
CA PRO A 5 -0.54 -17.47 -22.88
C PRO A 5 -0.13 -18.45 -21.79
N ASN A 6 -0.61 -19.69 -21.88
CA ASN A 6 -0.21 -20.74 -20.95
C ASN A 6 1.19 -21.23 -21.33
N ASP A 7 2.07 -21.39 -20.35
CA ASP A 7 3.31 -22.11 -20.56
C ASP A 7 2.99 -23.60 -20.78
N ILE A 8 3.54 -24.17 -21.85
CA ILE A 8 3.27 -25.55 -22.32
C ILE A 8 3.62 -26.62 -21.27
N PHE A 9 4.36 -26.25 -20.21
CA PHE A 9 4.86 -27.16 -19.18
C PHE A 9 4.04 -27.25 -17.88
N THR A 10 3.01 -26.43 -17.66
CA THR A 10 2.31 -26.39 -16.35
C THR A 10 0.95 -27.06 -16.38
N ARG A 11 0.92 -28.38 -16.59
CA ARG A 11 -0.32 -29.19 -16.59
C ARG A 11 -0.77 -29.71 -15.21
N LYS A 12 -0.23 -29.15 -14.12
CA LYS A 12 -0.57 -29.55 -12.73
C LYS A 12 -0.98 -28.35 -11.87
N LEU A 13 -2.22 -27.90 -12.04
CA LEU A 13 -2.96 -27.11 -11.03
C LEU A 13 -4.42 -27.57 -11.12
N LEU A 14 -4.66 -28.86 -10.83
CA LEU A 14 -6.00 -29.48 -10.85
C LEU A 14 -6.76 -29.26 -9.54
N THR A 15 -6.11 -28.68 -8.52
CA THR A 15 -6.75 -28.19 -7.30
C THR A 15 -6.34 -26.73 -7.11
N VAL A 16 -7.33 -25.84 -6.93
CA VAL A 16 -7.06 -24.46 -6.50
C VAL A 16 -6.47 -24.57 -5.09
N PRO A 17 -5.21 -24.21 -4.85
CA PRO A 17 -4.65 -24.23 -3.51
C PRO A 17 -5.52 -23.35 -2.61
N SER A 18 -5.89 -23.84 -1.42
CA SER A 18 -6.67 -23.04 -0.48
C SER A 18 -5.82 -21.87 0.01
N LEU A 19 -6.36 -20.66 -0.03
CA LEU A 19 -5.72 -19.49 0.55
C LEU A 19 -5.83 -19.60 2.09
N PRO A 20 -4.72 -19.80 2.83
CA PRO A 20 -4.84 -20.05 4.27
C PRO A 20 -5.27 -18.78 5.01
N PRO A 21 -6.15 -18.89 6.01
CA PRO A 21 -6.57 -17.75 6.81
C PRO A 21 -5.36 -17.13 7.52
N TYR A 22 -5.47 -15.85 7.85
CA TYR A 22 -4.42 -15.13 8.56
C TYR A 22 -5.01 -14.43 9.79
N PRO A 23 -4.32 -14.42 10.95
CA PRO A 23 -4.79 -13.68 12.12
C PRO A 23 -4.90 -12.19 11.79
N LEU A 24 -5.91 -11.53 12.36
CA LEU A 24 -6.05 -10.08 12.22
C LEU A 24 -4.80 -9.38 12.78
N PRO A 25 -4.40 -8.24 12.19
CA PRO A 25 -3.43 -7.36 12.84
C PRO A 25 -3.88 -7.05 14.27
N SER A 26 -2.95 -7.08 15.21
CA SER A 26 -3.19 -6.60 16.57
C SER A 26 -3.49 -5.09 16.58
N PRO A 27 -4.06 -4.53 17.66
CA PRO A 27 -4.11 -3.07 17.81
C PRO A 27 -2.71 -2.47 17.63
N ARG A 28 -2.61 -1.36 16.90
CA ARG A 28 -1.32 -0.71 16.55
C ARG A 28 -0.35 -1.61 15.78
N GLU A 29 -0.85 -2.60 15.04
CA GLU A 29 -0.08 -3.40 14.09
C GLU A 29 -0.59 -3.15 12.67
N ALA A 30 0.35 -2.92 11.74
CA ALA A 30 0.09 -2.88 10.32
C ALA A 30 0.67 -4.12 9.66
N HIS A 31 -0.06 -4.66 8.69
CA HIS A 31 0.38 -5.75 7.84
C HIS A 31 0.62 -5.25 6.43
N LEU A 32 1.83 -5.44 5.90
CA LEU A 32 2.21 -5.07 4.55
C LEU A 32 2.38 -6.32 3.69
N TRP A 33 1.57 -6.47 2.65
CA TRP A 33 1.69 -7.54 1.67
C TRP A 33 2.23 -7.00 0.35
N CYS A 34 3.19 -7.69 -0.24
CA CYS A 34 3.90 -7.28 -1.44
C CYS A 34 3.88 -8.39 -2.51
N ILE A 35 3.65 -8.01 -3.76
CA ILE A 35 3.89 -8.83 -4.95
C ILE A 35 4.95 -8.15 -5.79
N VAL A 36 6.00 -8.87 -6.17
CA VAL A 36 6.94 -8.46 -7.21
C VAL A 36 6.44 -9.03 -8.55
N PRO A 37 5.94 -8.20 -9.50
CA PRO A 37 5.30 -8.69 -10.70
C PRO A 37 6.16 -9.64 -11.54
N ASP A 38 7.47 -9.42 -11.61
CA ASP A 38 8.38 -10.20 -12.46
C ASP A 38 8.62 -11.63 -11.94
N GLU A 39 8.28 -11.91 -10.69
CA GLU A 39 8.34 -13.25 -10.11
C GLU A 39 7.10 -14.09 -10.46
N VAL A 40 5.96 -13.45 -10.75
CA VAL A 40 4.74 -14.12 -11.19
C VAL A 40 4.80 -14.42 -12.69
N LYS A 41 5.50 -15.50 -13.08
CA LYS A 41 5.76 -15.82 -14.49
C LYS A 41 4.68 -16.69 -15.14
N CYS A 42 4.02 -17.55 -14.35
CA CYS A 42 3.13 -18.58 -14.87
C CYS A 42 1.81 -18.01 -15.44
N GLY A 43 1.57 -18.19 -16.74
CA GLY A 43 0.36 -17.71 -17.40
C GLY A 43 -0.94 -18.34 -16.91
N SER A 44 -0.92 -19.62 -16.52
CA SER A 44 -2.12 -20.29 -15.97
C SER A 44 -2.53 -19.71 -14.61
N LEU A 45 -1.56 -19.31 -13.79
CA LEU A 45 -1.79 -18.61 -12.53
C LEU A 45 -2.40 -17.21 -12.76
N LEU A 46 -1.91 -16.46 -13.75
CA LEU A 46 -2.52 -15.18 -14.15
C LEU A 46 -3.97 -15.37 -14.64
N ASN A 47 -4.23 -16.45 -15.38
CA ASN A 47 -5.59 -16.81 -15.79
C ASN A 47 -6.48 -17.21 -14.61
N GLN A 48 -5.93 -17.83 -13.56
CA GLN A 48 -6.64 -18.08 -12.31
C GLN A 48 -6.96 -16.78 -11.57
N TYR A 49 -6.03 -15.83 -11.53
CA TYR A 49 -6.26 -14.51 -10.95
C TYR A 49 -7.38 -13.75 -11.68
N LEU A 50 -7.46 -13.83 -13.01
CA LEU A 50 -8.58 -13.24 -13.74
C LEU A 50 -9.95 -13.78 -13.29
N LYS A 51 -10.03 -15.04 -12.86
CA LYS A 51 -11.29 -15.65 -12.40
C LYS A 51 -11.77 -15.10 -11.05
N ILE A 52 -10.88 -14.52 -10.25
CA ILE A 52 -11.26 -13.92 -8.95
C ILE A 52 -11.64 -12.44 -9.05
N LEU A 53 -11.41 -11.78 -10.19
CA LEU A 53 -11.83 -10.40 -10.42
C LEU A 53 -13.31 -10.32 -10.83
N SER A 54 -13.98 -9.24 -10.45
CA SER A 54 -15.32 -8.94 -10.97
C SER A 54 -15.27 -8.68 -12.49
N PRO A 55 -16.42 -8.79 -13.20
CA PRO A 55 -16.47 -8.44 -14.63
C PRO A 55 -15.97 -7.03 -14.94
N CYS A 56 -16.33 -6.04 -14.11
CA CYS A 56 -15.90 -4.65 -14.29
C CYS A 56 -14.39 -4.48 -14.13
N GLU A 57 -13.78 -5.18 -13.17
CA GLU A 57 -12.32 -5.12 -12.98
C GLU A 57 -11.55 -5.83 -14.08
N ARG A 58 -12.07 -6.97 -14.57
CA ARG A 58 -11.50 -7.61 -15.76
C ARG A 58 -11.51 -6.65 -16.94
N GLN A 59 -12.66 -6.02 -17.22
CA GLN A 59 -12.77 -5.04 -18.29
C GLN A 59 -11.77 -3.88 -18.11
N ALA A 60 -11.64 -3.34 -16.89
CA ALA A 60 -10.68 -2.28 -16.59
C ALA A 60 -9.23 -2.72 -16.83
N VAL A 61 -8.86 -3.94 -16.41
CA VAL A 61 -7.53 -4.52 -16.66
C VAL A 61 -7.25 -4.60 -18.16
N PHE A 62 -8.16 -5.18 -18.94
CA PHE A 62 -7.96 -5.37 -20.38
C PHE A 62 -8.09 -4.08 -21.20
N GLY A 63 -8.68 -3.02 -20.64
CA GLY A 63 -8.70 -1.69 -21.24
C GLY A 63 -7.36 -0.95 -21.17
N LEU A 64 -6.39 -1.43 -20.38
CA LEU A 64 -5.06 -0.85 -20.32
C LEU A 64 -4.22 -1.26 -21.53
N ASN A 65 -3.43 -0.31 -22.04
CA ASN A 65 -2.55 -0.52 -23.18
C ASN A 65 -1.23 -1.13 -22.76
N GLY A 66 -1.04 -2.42 -23.04
CA GLY A 66 0.24 -3.12 -22.90
C GLY A 66 0.28 -4.15 -21.77
N ALA A 67 0.92 -5.30 -22.05
CA ALA A 67 0.91 -6.47 -21.18
C ALA A 67 1.45 -6.21 -19.76
N LYS A 68 2.47 -5.36 -19.61
CA LYS A 68 3.04 -5.00 -18.30
C LYS A 68 2.03 -4.25 -17.44
N LEU A 69 1.31 -3.28 -18.00
CA LEU A 69 0.29 -2.52 -17.29
C LEU A 69 -0.91 -3.41 -16.93
N GLN A 70 -1.36 -4.26 -17.86
CA GLN A 70 -2.43 -5.23 -17.61
C GLN A 70 -2.06 -6.19 -16.48
N LYS A 71 -0.84 -6.74 -16.49
CA LYS A 71 -0.33 -7.63 -15.44
C LYS A 71 -0.24 -6.91 -14.09
N GLY A 72 0.30 -5.69 -14.04
CA GLY A 72 0.36 -4.90 -12.81
C GLY A 72 -1.03 -4.64 -12.22
N ALA A 73 -1.99 -4.22 -13.04
CA ALA A 73 -3.37 -3.99 -12.61
C ALA A 73 -4.07 -5.28 -12.13
N LEU A 74 -3.83 -6.40 -12.81
CA LEU A 74 -4.32 -7.71 -12.37
C LEU A 74 -3.78 -8.06 -10.99
N LEU A 75 -2.45 -7.99 -10.80
CA LEU A 75 -1.80 -8.33 -9.53
C LEU A 75 -2.22 -7.40 -8.39
N ALA A 76 -2.44 -6.11 -8.65
CA ALA A 76 -3.01 -5.17 -7.70
C ALA A 76 -4.39 -5.61 -7.19
N ARG A 77 -5.28 -6.04 -8.09
CA ARG A 77 -6.61 -6.55 -7.71
C ARG A 77 -6.56 -7.90 -7.03
N THR A 78 -5.67 -8.78 -7.48
CA THR A 78 -5.42 -10.07 -6.85
C THR A 78 -4.99 -9.88 -5.41
N LEU A 79 -3.91 -9.10 -5.18
CA LEU A 79 -3.34 -8.88 -3.86
C LEU A 79 -4.39 -8.44 -2.85
N VAL A 80 -5.16 -7.39 -3.16
CA VAL A 80 -6.21 -6.88 -2.27
C VAL A 80 -7.25 -7.96 -1.98
N ARG A 81 -7.77 -8.65 -3.01
CA ARG A 81 -8.81 -9.67 -2.81
C ARG A 81 -8.34 -10.85 -1.99
N THR A 82 -7.15 -11.36 -2.30
CA THR A 82 -6.61 -12.51 -1.61
C THR A 82 -6.28 -12.12 -0.18
N THR A 83 -5.57 -11.02 0.05
CA THR A 83 -5.20 -10.57 1.39
C THR A 83 -6.42 -10.36 2.29
N LEU A 84 -7.43 -9.61 1.83
CA LEU A 84 -8.63 -9.34 2.65
C LEU A 84 -9.45 -10.60 2.93
N SER A 85 -9.55 -11.52 1.97
CA SER A 85 -10.24 -12.80 2.15
C SER A 85 -9.64 -13.60 3.31
N ARG A 86 -8.30 -13.60 3.47
CA ARG A 86 -7.60 -14.31 4.56
C ARG A 86 -7.99 -13.77 5.93
N TYR A 87 -8.15 -12.46 6.06
CA TYR A 87 -8.57 -11.82 7.31
C TYR A 87 -10.03 -12.06 7.68
N THR A 88 -10.86 -12.54 6.73
CA THR A 88 -12.23 -13.00 7.04
C THR A 88 -12.28 -14.42 7.60
N GLN A 89 -11.15 -14.99 8.02
CA GLN A 89 -11.02 -16.43 8.33
C GLN A 89 -11.47 -17.31 7.16
N SER A 90 -11.19 -16.85 5.93
CA SER A 90 -11.59 -17.48 4.67
C SER A 90 -13.11 -17.70 4.51
N LYS A 91 -13.96 -17.04 5.33
CA LYS A 91 -15.42 -17.07 5.17
C LYS A 91 -15.85 -16.43 3.86
N ILE A 92 -15.25 -15.31 3.49
CA ILE A 92 -15.51 -14.64 2.21
C ILE A 92 -14.42 -15.02 1.21
N LYS A 93 -14.82 -15.65 0.11
CA LYS A 93 -13.90 -15.98 -1.00
C LYS A 93 -13.43 -14.72 -1.74
N PRO A 94 -12.21 -14.71 -2.32
CA PRO A 94 -11.69 -13.55 -3.06
C PRO A 94 -12.65 -12.99 -4.13
N GLN A 95 -13.31 -13.88 -4.91
CA GLN A 95 -14.27 -13.46 -5.95
C GLN A 95 -15.56 -12.82 -5.41
N SER A 96 -15.91 -13.07 -4.15
CA SER A 96 -17.15 -12.58 -3.54
C SER A 96 -16.99 -11.19 -2.91
N LEU A 97 -15.74 -10.71 -2.75
CA LEU A 97 -15.46 -9.38 -2.22
C LEU A 97 -15.97 -8.30 -3.17
N ARG A 98 -16.75 -7.37 -2.60
CA ARG A 98 -17.28 -6.20 -3.28
C ARG A 98 -16.55 -4.96 -2.77
N PHE A 99 -16.29 -4.05 -3.69
CA PHE A 99 -15.59 -2.81 -3.40
C PHE A 99 -16.42 -1.62 -3.86
N SER A 100 -16.42 -0.57 -3.05
CA SER A 100 -16.86 0.77 -3.42
C SER A 100 -15.66 1.70 -3.42
N LYS A 101 -15.87 2.95 -3.84
CA LYS A 101 -14.93 4.05 -3.62
C LYS A 101 -15.63 5.10 -2.78
N ASN A 102 -14.89 5.74 -1.87
CA ASN A 102 -15.37 6.96 -1.23
C ASN A 102 -15.47 8.11 -2.26
N THR A 103 -15.95 9.28 -1.82
CA THR A 103 -16.11 10.48 -2.66
C THR A 103 -14.81 10.93 -3.36
N TYR A 104 -13.65 10.54 -2.84
CA TYR A 104 -12.33 10.91 -3.34
C TYR A 104 -11.61 9.77 -4.09
N GLY A 105 -12.28 8.63 -4.29
CA GLY A 105 -11.76 7.50 -5.04
C GLY A 105 -10.99 6.45 -4.23
N LYS A 106 -10.81 6.61 -2.91
CA LYS A 106 -10.17 5.60 -2.05
C LYS A 106 -11.08 4.36 -1.98
N PRO A 107 -10.57 3.16 -2.32
CA PRO A 107 -11.38 1.95 -2.32
C PRO A 107 -11.71 1.50 -0.89
N GLN A 108 -12.90 0.92 -0.71
CA GLN A 108 -13.38 0.35 0.55
C GLN A 108 -14.08 -0.97 0.29
N VAL A 109 -14.05 -1.89 1.26
CA VAL A 109 -14.80 -3.14 1.18
C VAL A 109 -16.25 -2.87 1.53
N VAL A 110 -17.17 -3.41 0.74
CA VAL A 110 -18.59 -3.47 1.10
C VAL A 110 -18.85 -4.83 1.73
N TRP A 111 -18.87 -4.86 3.06
CA TRP A 111 -19.15 -6.09 3.81
C TRP A 111 -20.60 -6.51 3.65
N GLN A 112 -20.82 -7.79 3.40
CA GLN A 112 -22.16 -8.37 3.39
C GLN A 112 -22.55 -8.68 4.84
N HIS A 113 -23.74 -8.26 5.24
CA HIS A 113 -24.30 -8.64 6.53
C HIS A 113 -24.80 -10.08 6.43
N GLU A 114 -24.21 -10.97 7.23
CA GLU A 114 -24.72 -12.32 7.45
C GLU A 114 -25.15 -12.42 8.92
N GLU A 115 -26.30 -13.06 9.18
CA GLU A 115 -26.78 -13.24 10.55
C GLU A 115 -25.74 -13.97 11.41
N GLY A 116 -25.42 -13.42 12.58
CA GLY A 116 -24.46 -14.01 13.50
C GLY A 116 -22.98 -13.83 13.12
N TRP A 117 -22.65 -13.05 12.09
CA TRP A 117 -21.26 -12.72 11.76
C TRP A 117 -21.01 -11.22 11.63
N ILE A 118 -20.05 -10.73 12.41
CA ILE A 118 -19.57 -9.35 12.36
C ILE A 118 -18.24 -9.35 11.59
N PRO A 119 -18.16 -8.66 10.44
CA PRO A 119 -16.91 -8.53 9.70
C PRO A 119 -15.90 -7.70 10.53
N PRO A 120 -14.59 -8.02 10.44
CA PRO A 120 -13.57 -7.22 11.10
C PRO A 120 -13.54 -5.79 10.52
N CYS A 121 -13.27 -4.79 11.37
CA CYS A 121 -13.12 -3.39 10.96
C CYS A 121 -11.77 -3.17 10.25
N LEU A 122 -11.63 -3.75 9.05
CA LEU A 122 -10.40 -3.67 8.28
C LEU A 122 -10.31 -2.36 7.51
N HIS A 123 -9.18 -1.70 7.65
CA HIS A 123 -8.76 -0.61 6.79
C HIS A 123 -7.61 -1.08 5.92
N PHE A 124 -7.62 -0.71 4.64
CA PHE A 124 -6.55 -1.05 3.73
C PHE A 124 -6.22 0.09 2.79
N ASN A 125 -5.00 0.07 2.26
CA ASN A 125 -4.58 0.95 1.18
C ASN A 125 -3.61 0.22 0.26
N ILE A 126 -3.54 0.64 -1.00
CA ILE A 126 -2.73 0.00 -2.03
C ILE A 126 -1.82 1.04 -2.69
N SER A 127 -0.59 0.64 -2.95
CA SER A 127 0.30 1.35 -3.85
C SER A 127 0.98 0.39 -4.82
N HIS A 128 1.40 0.90 -5.97
CA HIS A 128 2.13 0.11 -6.93
C HIS A 128 3.08 0.98 -7.75
N SER A 129 4.25 0.44 -8.01
CA SER A 129 5.22 0.93 -8.98
C SER A 129 5.21 0.01 -10.21
N SER A 130 6.19 0.16 -11.10
CA SER A 130 6.35 -0.73 -12.25
C SER A 130 6.82 -2.15 -11.89
N SER A 131 7.36 -2.34 -10.68
CA SER A 131 8.08 -3.54 -10.23
C SER A 131 7.69 -4.00 -8.82
N LEU A 132 6.76 -3.31 -8.15
CA LEU A 132 6.22 -3.71 -6.85
C LEU A 132 4.73 -3.34 -6.75
N VAL A 133 3.93 -4.23 -6.18
CA VAL A 133 2.54 -3.97 -5.77
C VAL A 133 2.46 -4.23 -4.28
N ALA A 134 1.94 -3.28 -3.52
CA ALA A 134 1.90 -3.32 -2.06
C ALA A 134 0.50 -3.02 -1.52
N CYS A 135 0.07 -3.75 -0.50
CA CYS A 135 -1.20 -3.58 0.19
C CYS A 135 -0.96 -3.55 1.69
N ALA A 136 -1.26 -2.41 2.33
CA ALA A 136 -1.23 -2.26 3.77
C ALA A 136 -2.61 -2.55 4.35
N VAL A 137 -2.67 -3.25 5.48
CA VAL A 137 -3.90 -3.62 6.19
C VAL A 137 -3.73 -3.36 7.69
N THR A 138 -4.77 -2.79 8.30
CA THR A 138 -4.86 -2.50 9.74
C THR A 138 -6.27 -2.82 10.23
N VAL A 139 -6.44 -2.91 11.55
CA VAL A 139 -7.75 -3.02 12.22
C VAL A 139 -8.02 -1.71 12.96
N ASP A 140 -9.26 -1.21 12.86
CA ASP A 140 -9.81 -0.01 13.52
C ASP A 140 -9.16 1.34 13.18
N LEU A 141 -7.94 1.36 12.65
CA LEU A 141 -7.16 2.57 12.37
C LEU A 141 -7.08 2.84 10.87
N GLN A 142 -7.18 4.10 10.46
CA GLN A 142 -6.96 4.44 9.05
C GLN A 142 -5.51 4.17 8.63
N VAL A 143 -5.33 3.71 7.39
CA VAL A 143 -4.01 3.46 6.81
C VAL A 143 -3.89 4.06 5.40
N GLY A 144 -2.68 4.51 5.08
CA GLY A 144 -2.20 4.85 3.75
C GLY A 144 -0.84 4.20 3.50
N ILE A 145 -0.57 3.86 2.24
CA ILE A 145 0.73 3.34 1.82
C ILE A 145 1.17 3.98 0.51
N ASP A 146 2.46 4.26 0.42
CA ASP A 146 3.09 4.51 -0.86
C ASP A 146 4.38 3.71 -1.05
N VAL A 147 4.69 3.37 -2.30
CA VAL A 147 5.92 2.65 -2.67
C VAL A 147 6.55 3.30 -3.89
N GLU A 148 7.84 3.60 -3.81
CA GLU A 148 8.59 4.25 -4.89
C GLU A 148 9.93 3.57 -5.12
N ASP A 149 10.33 3.48 -6.39
CA ASP A 149 11.61 2.87 -6.78
C ASP A 149 12.77 3.74 -6.28
N LYS A 150 13.77 3.14 -5.60
CA LYS A 150 14.94 3.87 -5.08
C LYS A 150 15.74 4.56 -6.18
N GLN A 151 15.71 4.02 -7.40
CA GLN A 151 16.41 4.52 -8.57
C GLN A 151 15.51 5.37 -9.47
N ARG A 152 14.34 5.81 -8.98
CA ARG A 152 13.41 6.65 -9.74
C ARG A 152 14.12 7.88 -10.28
N LYS A 153 14.34 7.92 -11.60
CA LYS A 153 14.95 9.05 -12.28
C LYS A 153 13.96 10.21 -12.41
N LEU A 154 14.35 11.37 -11.93
CA LEU A 154 13.63 12.61 -12.19
C LEU A 154 14.11 13.20 -13.53
N LYS A 155 13.18 13.67 -14.36
CA LYS A 155 13.52 14.30 -15.65
C LYS A 155 14.13 15.70 -15.49
N HIS A 156 13.94 16.31 -14.33
CA HIS A 156 14.46 17.64 -13.99
C HIS A 156 15.20 17.57 -12.66
N ASP A 157 15.91 18.64 -12.36
CA ASP A 157 16.58 18.88 -11.09
C ASP A 157 15.65 18.63 -9.87
N VAL A 158 16.18 17.92 -8.87
CA VAL A 158 15.45 17.51 -7.65
C VAL A 158 14.87 18.73 -6.93
N LEU A 159 15.67 19.78 -6.77
CA LEU A 159 15.26 20.99 -6.05
C LEU A 159 14.16 21.74 -6.79
N SER A 160 14.17 21.73 -8.12
CA SER A 160 13.11 22.32 -8.94
C SER A 160 11.75 21.63 -8.72
N PHE A 161 11.74 20.30 -8.59
CA PHE A 161 10.53 19.55 -8.21
C PHE A 161 10.12 19.83 -6.76
N ALA A 162 11.07 19.79 -5.82
CA ALA A 162 10.81 20.04 -4.41
C ALA A 162 10.18 21.43 -4.20
N ARG A 163 10.72 22.48 -4.84
CA ARG A 163 10.18 23.85 -4.75
C ARG A 163 8.74 23.97 -5.24
N ARG A 164 8.27 23.08 -6.11
CA ARG A 164 6.89 23.09 -6.61
C ARG A 164 5.93 22.45 -5.60
N PHE A 165 6.32 21.33 -5.01
CA PHE A 165 5.40 20.48 -4.24
C PHE A 165 5.63 20.47 -2.73
N PHE A 166 6.87 20.59 -2.26
CA PHE A 166 7.21 20.45 -0.84
C PHE A 166 7.12 21.77 -0.08
N SER A 167 7.05 21.66 1.24
CA SER A 167 7.11 22.80 2.17
C SER A 167 8.49 23.47 2.12
N PRO A 168 8.60 24.76 2.50
CA PRO A 168 9.89 25.46 2.55
C PRO A 168 10.96 24.72 3.37
N ASN A 169 10.59 24.13 4.51
CA ASN A 169 11.50 23.39 5.38
C ASN A 169 12.05 22.11 4.73
N GLU A 170 11.22 21.38 4.00
CA GLU A 170 11.65 20.18 3.24
C GLU A 170 12.56 20.57 2.06
N VAL A 171 12.29 21.71 1.42
CA VAL A 171 13.14 22.24 0.34
C VAL A 171 14.51 22.64 0.87
N GLU A 172 14.56 23.30 2.03
CA GLU A 172 15.82 23.68 2.70
C GLU A 172 16.61 22.44 3.11
N PHE A 173 15.96 21.42 3.69
CA PHE A 173 16.57 20.14 4.02
C PHE A 173 17.22 19.47 2.79
N LEU A 174 16.50 19.40 1.66
CA LEU A 174 17.04 18.86 0.42
C LEU A 174 18.18 19.71 -0.13
N HIS A 175 18.07 21.04 -0.04
CA HIS A 175 19.10 21.96 -0.51
C HIS A 175 20.41 21.81 0.28
N GLY A 176 20.32 21.56 1.59
CA GLY A 176 21.47 21.27 2.45
C GLY A 176 22.12 19.90 2.24
N THR A 177 21.52 19.02 1.43
CA THR A 177 22.08 17.71 1.10
C THR A 177 23.03 17.83 -0.08
N SER A 178 24.34 17.80 0.20
CA SER A 178 25.39 18.08 -0.79
C SER A 178 25.59 17.00 -1.86
N ASP A 179 25.43 15.72 -1.49
CA ASP A 179 25.59 14.61 -2.44
C ASP A 179 24.32 14.47 -3.31
N PRO A 180 24.42 14.56 -4.65
CA PRO A 180 23.25 14.51 -5.53
C PRO A 180 22.47 13.19 -5.49
N LEU A 181 23.15 12.07 -5.27
CA LEU A 181 22.50 10.76 -5.18
C LEU A 181 21.72 10.66 -3.87
N ILE A 182 22.32 11.09 -2.76
CA ILE A 182 21.63 11.15 -1.46
C ILE A 182 20.47 12.14 -1.51
N GLN A 183 20.65 13.31 -2.10
CA GLN A 183 19.58 14.31 -2.27
C GLN A 183 18.40 13.73 -3.06
N GLN A 184 18.66 12.97 -4.12
CA GLN A 184 17.62 12.28 -4.87
C GLN A 184 16.92 11.21 -4.03
N GLN A 185 17.66 10.42 -3.25
CA GLN A 185 17.09 9.39 -2.36
C GLN A 185 16.19 10.02 -1.29
N GLU A 186 16.64 11.09 -0.64
CA GLU A 186 15.86 11.83 0.36
C GLU A 186 14.61 12.48 -0.25
N PHE A 187 14.69 12.98 -1.48
CA PHE A 187 13.51 13.45 -2.20
C PHE A 187 12.49 12.32 -2.40
N VAL A 188 12.93 11.13 -2.82
CA VAL A 188 12.01 9.99 -3.03
C VAL A 188 11.42 9.55 -1.69
N LYS A 189 12.19 9.46 -0.61
CA LYS A 189 11.67 9.14 0.74
C LYS A 189 10.60 10.13 1.18
N LEU A 190 10.86 11.44 1.06
CA LEU A 190 9.88 12.48 1.38
C LEU A 190 8.63 12.38 0.52
N TRP A 191 8.79 12.12 -0.78
CA TRP A 191 7.65 11.90 -1.68
C TRP A 191 6.79 10.73 -1.20
N THR A 192 7.41 9.57 -0.94
CA THR A 192 6.72 8.36 -0.46
C THR A 192 5.98 8.63 0.86
N LEU A 193 6.61 9.33 1.81
CA LEU A 193 5.99 9.69 3.09
C LEU A 193 4.75 10.58 2.90
N LYS A 194 4.87 11.62 2.07
CA LYS A 194 3.77 12.57 1.82
C LYS A 194 2.61 11.91 1.07
N GLU A 195 2.89 11.05 0.08
CA GLU A 195 1.84 10.26 -0.61
C GLU A 195 1.14 9.30 0.35
N ALA A 196 1.88 8.59 1.22
CA ALA A 196 1.31 7.70 2.20
C ALA A 196 0.35 8.43 3.15
N TYR A 197 0.74 9.63 3.63
CA TYR A 197 -0.12 10.49 4.44
C TYR A 197 -1.41 10.91 3.72
N VAL A 198 -1.30 11.44 2.49
CA VAL A 198 -2.46 11.87 1.71
C VAL A 198 -3.43 10.71 1.43
N LYS A 199 -2.89 9.52 1.15
CA LYS A 199 -3.69 8.31 0.98
C LYS A 199 -4.33 7.84 2.28
N ALA A 200 -3.68 8.05 3.42
CA ALA A 200 -4.22 7.72 4.73
C ALA A 200 -5.45 8.59 5.04
N LEU A 201 -5.33 9.92 4.84
CA LEU A 201 -6.44 10.87 4.92
C LEU A 201 -7.60 10.48 4.00
N GLY A 202 -7.30 9.94 2.82
CA GLY A 202 -8.30 9.43 1.88
C GLY A 202 -9.17 10.50 1.23
N ARG A 203 -8.69 11.76 1.21
CA ARG A 203 -9.37 12.93 0.63
C ARG A 203 -8.84 13.35 -0.75
N GLY A 204 -7.92 12.55 -1.32
CA GLY A 204 -7.28 12.83 -2.61
C GLY A 204 -6.25 13.96 -2.53
N PHE A 205 -5.39 14.06 -3.56
CA PHE A 205 -4.27 15.01 -3.58
C PHE A 205 -4.71 16.47 -3.46
N SER A 206 -5.84 16.84 -4.08
CA SER A 206 -6.35 18.22 -4.07
C SER A 206 -6.75 18.73 -2.68
N ALA A 207 -7.17 17.84 -1.77
CA ALA A 207 -7.60 18.21 -0.42
C ALA A 207 -6.43 18.31 0.57
N ALA A 208 -5.26 17.77 0.23
CA ALA A 208 -4.06 17.81 1.05
C ALA A 208 -2.82 18.13 0.20
N PRO A 209 -2.71 19.36 -0.35
CA PRO A 209 -1.54 19.77 -1.12
C PRO A 209 -0.27 19.63 -0.29
N PHE A 210 0.78 19.04 -0.87
CA PHE A 210 2.03 18.74 -0.18
C PHE A 210 2.72 19.95 0.47
N ARG A 211 2.45 21.16 0.01
CA ARG A 211 3.01 22.40 0.58
C ARG A 211 2.40 22.79 1.93
N ASN A 212 1.21 22.28 2.24
CA ASN A 212 0.44 22.71 3.42
C ASN A 212 0.84 21.96 4.70
N PHE A 213 1.74 20.98 4.59
CA PHE A 213 2.29 20.24 5.73
C PHE A 213 3.75 19.90 5.48
N THR A 214 4.52 19.72 6.54
CA THR A 214 5.92 19.26 6.53
C THR A 214 5.98 17.88 7.15
N VAL A 215 6.68 16.95 6.50
CA VAL A 215 7.13 15.71 7.13
C VAL A 215 8.51 15.94 7.73
N ARG A 216 8.67 15.66 9.03
CA ARG A 216 9.96 15.80 9.73
C ARG A 216 10.37 14.50 10.39
N HIS A 217 11.68 14.26 10.41
CA HIS A 217 12.29 13.29 11.29
C HIS A 217 12.54 13.97 12.65
N GLN A 218 11.88 13.49 13.71
CA GLN A 218 12.03 13.92 15.09
C GLN A 218 12.69 12.78 15.89
N ALA A 219 13.99 12.90 16.15
CA ALA A 219 14.80 11.83 16.73
C ALA A 219 14.67 10.51 15.92
N SER A 220 13.99 9.50 16.46
CA SER A 220 13.74 8.22 15.82
C SER A 220 12.39 8.13 15.10
N ARG A 221 11.52 9.14 15.22
CA ARG A 221 10.14 9.13 14.70
C ARG A 221 9.96 10.05 13.51
N ILE A 222 8.94 9.77 12.70
CA ILE A 222 8.51 10.68 11.64
C ILE A 222 7.17 11.27 12.03
N ALA A 223 7.08 12.61 11.96
CA ALA A 223 5.89 13.37 12.30
C ALA A 223 5.46 14.26 11.12
N VAL A 224 4.17 14.61 11.11
CA VAL A 224 3.61 15.63 10.21
C VAL A 224 3.34 16.87 11.02
N GLU A 225 3.80 18.01 10.52
CA GLU A 225 3.52 19.35 11.05
C GLU A 225 2.62 20.07 10.03
N VAL A 226 1.48 20.59 10.47
CA VAL A 226 0.49 21.24 9.61
C VAL A 226 0.65 22.77 9.66
N HIS A 227 0.72 23.44 8.51
CA HIS A 227 1.00 24.90 8.43
C HIS A 227 -0.25 25.78 8.30
N SER A 228 -1.45 25.18 8.24
CA SER A 228 -2.71 25.90 8.01
C SER A 228 -3.83 25.31 8.85
N ASP A 229 -4.81 26.11 9.27
CA ASP A 229 -6.08 25.68 9.88
C ASP A 229 -6.99 24.96 8.85
N SER A 230 -6.43 24.00 8.13
CA SER A 230 -7.16 23.14 7.23
C SER A 230 -7.82 22.05 8.06
N GLU A 231 -9.15 22.06 8.13
CA GLU A 231 -9.97 20.98 8.72
C GLU A 231 -9.70 19.59 8.06
N ASN A 232 -8.90 19.56 6.99
CA ASN A 232 -8.53 18.34 6.27
C ASN A 232 -7.20 17.73 6.70
N LEU A 233 -6.39 18.44 7.48
CA LEU A 233 -5.07 18.01 7.91
C LEU A 233 -5.09 17.77 9.41
N THR A 234 -4.34 16.77 9.85
CA THR A 234 -4.15 16.46 11.27
C THR A 234 -2.80 15.82 11.47
N GLU A 235 -2.24 15.99 12.67
CA GLU A 235 -0.96 15.45 13.11
C GLU A 235 -1.12 14.09 13.83
N ASN A 236 -2.35 13.57 13.91
CA ASN A 236 -2.70 12.31 14.57
C ASN A 236 -2.26 11.06 13.77
N TRP A 237 -1.02 11.04 13.29
CA TRP A 237 -0.48 10.00 12.43
C TRP A 237 0.92 9.57 12.87
N GLN A 238 1.20 8.29 12.66
CA GLN A 238 2.51 7.68 12.82
C GLN A 238 2.93 7.02 11.52
N PHE A 239 4.22 6.91 11.29
CA PHE A 239 4.77 6.42 10.03
C PHE A 239 5.75 5.28 10.25
N ALA A 240 5.78 4.38 9.28
CA ALA A 240 6.91 3.49 9.05
C ALA A 240 7.50 3.78 7.67
N LEU A 241 8.81 4.06 7.62
CA LEU A 241 9.57 4.13 6.38
C LEU A 241 10.46 2.89 6.27
N LEU A 242 10.24 2.09 5.24
CA LEU A 242 10.97 0.86 4.98
C LEU A 242 11.87 1.00 3.77
N GLU A 243 13.08 0.50 3.93
CA GLU A 243 14.05 0.33 2.87
C GLU A 243 13.99 -1.10 2.33
N LEU A 244 13.08 -1.35 1.39
CA LEU A 244 13.05 -2.61 0.64
C LEU A 244 14.26 -2.68 -0.31
N PRO A 245 14.63 -3.86 -0.84
CA PRO A 245 15.82 -3.99 -1.69
C PRO A 245 15.87 -3.00 -2.86
N THR A 246 14.73 -2.75 -3.50
CA THR A 246 14.62 -1.89 -4.69
C THR A 246 13.72 -0.66 -4.49
N HIS A 247 12.99 -0.58 -3.38
CA HIS A 247 11.97 0.44 -3.15
C HIS A 247 12.08 1.08 -1.77
N TYR A 248 11.61 2.33 -1.66
CA TYR A 248 11.13 2.87 -0.41
C TYR A 248 9.64 2.55 -0.28
N ALA A 249 9.21 2.11 0.89
CA ALA A 249 7.80 1.95 1.21
C ALA A 249 7.48 2.75 2.47
N SER A 250 6.48 3.64 2.38
CA SER A 250 5.98 4.37 3.53
C SER A 250 4.58 3.93 3.88
N ILE A 251 4.35 3.65 5.15
CA ILE A 251 3.04 3.35 5.71
C ILE A 251 2.72 4.47 6.69
N CYS A 252 1.53 5.04 6.58
CA CYS A 252 1.00 6.06 7.47
C CYS A 252 -0.26 5.50 8.14
N VAL A 253 -0.27 5.44 9.46
CA VAL A 253 -1.38 4.89 10.27
C VAL A 253 -1.83 5.94 11.26
N GLU A 254 -3.14 6.04 11.45
CA GLU A 254 -3.72 6.89 12.48
C GLU A 254 -3.24 6.46 13.87
N LYS A 255 -2.93 7.40 14.77
CA LYS A 255 -2.57 7.02 16.14
C LYS A 255 -3.84 6.59 16.88
N ALA A 256 -3.74 5.48 17.61
CA ALA A 256 -4.80 5.09 18.53
C ALA A 256 -4.85 6.10 19.68
N GLY A 257 -6.05 6.57 20.07
CA GLY A 257 -6.21 7.51 21.17
C GLY A 257 -5.51 7.01 22.45
N GLU A 258 -4.85 7.91 23.16
CA GLU A 258 -4.14 7.60 24.41
C GLU A 258 -5.13 7.02 25.43
N LYS A 259 -5.02 5.73 25.72
CA LYS A 259 -5.48 5.20 27.00
C LYS A 259 -4.30 5.34 27.97
N GLU A 260 -4.50 6.06 29.07
CA GLU A 260 -3.51 6.21 30.14
C GLU A 260 -2.91 4.84 30.50
N GLY A 261 -1.60 4.67 30.30
CA GLY A 261 -0.83 3.56 30.88
C GLY A 261 -0.12 2.58 29.93
N ASP A 262 -0.22 2.69 28.60
CA ASP A 262 0.50 1.75 27.71
C ASP A 262 1.83 2.33 27.20
N GLY A 263 2.93 1.93 27.85
CA GLY A 263 4.27 2.49 27.71
C GLY A 263 5.04 2.16 26.43
N ASN A 264 4.38 1.68 25.37
CA ASN A 264 5.01 1.56 24.05
C ASN A 264 4.05 1.97 22.92
N ASP A 265 4.29 3.15 22.37
CA ASP A 265 3.48 3.81 21.33
C ASP A 265 4.02 3.52 19.91
N SER A 266 4.85 2.49 19.75
CA SER A 266 5.49 2.12 18.49
C SER A 266 4.54 1.30 17.60
N LEU A 267 4.39 1.69 16.33
CA LEU A 267 3.66 0.91 15.33
C LEU A 267 4.39 -0.41 15.06
N LYS A 268 3.71 -1.54 15.28
CA LYS A 268 4.24 -2.84 14.86
C LYS A 268 4.02 -3.04 13.38
N LEU A 269 5.02 -3.55 12.68
CA LEU A 269 4.92 -3.83 11.27
C LEU A 269 5.38 -5.23 10.95
N LYS A 270 4.56 -5.92 10.16
CA LYS A 270 4.95 -7.19 9.54
C LYS A 270 4.83 -7.08 8.03
N VAL A 271 5.84 -7.61 7.33
CA VAL A 271 5.99 -7.47 5.88
C VAL A 271 6.06 -8.85 5.26
N TRP A 272 5.20 -9.11 4.29
CA TRP A 272 5.16 -10.35 3.52
C TRP A 272 5.39 -10.09 2.05
N ARG A 273 6.18 -10.97 1.45
CA ARG A 273 6.18 -11.22 0.01
C ARG A 273 5.22 -12.37 -0.26
N THR A 274 4.39 -12.25 -1.28
CA THR A 274 3.41 -13.29 -1.62
C THR A 274 3.33 -13.53 -3.11
N ILE A 275 3.16 -14.79 -3.49
CA ILE A 275 2.58 -15.19 -4.76
C ILE A 275 1.27 -15.90 -4.41
N PRO A 276 0.11 -15.21 -4.48
CA PRO A 276 -1.13 -15.75 -3.96
C PRO A 276 -1.48 -17.12 -4.54
N PHE A 277 -1.88 -18.04 -3.67
CA PHE A 277 -2.09 -19.48 -3.92
C PHE A 277 -0.83 -20.32 -4.18
N VAL A 278 0.38 -19.77 -4.05
CA VAL A 278 1.63 -20.50 -4.24
C VAL A 278 2.46 -20.47 -2.98
N GLU A 279 2.83 -19.28 -2.52
CA GLU A 279 3.72 -19.10 -1.36
C GLU A 279 3.52 -17.74 -0.68
N ASP A 280 3.86 -17.70 0.59
CA ASP A 280 4.04 -16.47 1.36
C ASP A 280 5.35 -16.56 2.13
N GLU A 281 6.08 -15.47 2.17
CA GLU A 281 7.39 -15.34 2.82
C GLU A 281 7.35 -14.11 3.72
N CYS A 282 7.58 -14.30 5.03
CA CYS A 282 7.73 -13.19 5.96
C CYS A 282 9.12 -12.56 5.74
N ILE A 283 9.16 -11.31 5.27
CA ILE A 283 10.39 -10.58 4.98
C ILE A 283 10.92 -9.92 6.25
N SER A 284 10.03 -9.38 7.09
CA SER A 284 10.39 -8.63 8.28
C SER A 284 9.25 -8.60 9.29
N GLU A 285 9.61 -8.68 10.57
CA GLU A 285 8.75 -8.34 11.70
C GLU A 285 9.53 -7.34 12.56
N THR A 286 9.04 -6.11 12.63
CA THR A 286 9.77 -5.02 13.27
C THR A 286 8.83 -4.18 14.13
N ASP A 287 9.29 -3.83 15.33
CA ASP A 287 8.74 -2.70 16.05
C ASP A 287 9.28 -1.44 15.36
N VAL A 288 8.40 -0.64 14.75
CA VAL A 288 8.79 0.61 14.11
C VAL A 288 8.68 1.71 15.16
N VAL A 289 9.83 2.20 15.63
CA VAL A 289 9.95 3.21 16.69
C VAL A 289 9.57 4.59 16.21
#